data_AF-A0A0G0D3P2-F1
#
_entry.id   AF-A0A0G0D3P2-F1
#
_cell.length_a   1.000
_cell.length_b   1.000
_cell.length_c   1.000
_cell.angle_alpha   90.00
_cell.angle_beta   90.00
_cell.angle_gamma   90.00
#
_symmetry.space_group_name_H-M   'P 1'
#
loop_
_entity.id
_entity.type
_entity.pdbx_description
1 polymer ?
#
loop_
_entity_poly.entity_id
_entity_poly.type
_entity_poly.pdbx_seq_one_letter_code
_entity_poly.pdbx_strand_id
1 'polypeptide(L)'
;MLYTRKGDNGTTKTFGCDQRISKSSIIAEALGSLDEMNSFLGFCKVKAKKEKLLIGKLNVDQIVHDIQKNLFIIQAELAGASMSIGEEKIKELEKIIDSIEKELLPIKTFFISGGTELASIFDIARTISRRAERRVIVTEQSPDYK
;
A
#
# COMPACT_ATOMS: atom_id res chain seq x y z
N MET A 1 24.74 -7.50 -2.90
CA MET A 1 25.05 -6.45 -3.89
C MET A 1 23.80 -5.61 -4.07
N LEU A 2 23.83 -4.30 -3.78
CA LEU A 2 22.64 -3.44 -3.77
C LEU A 2 22.22 -2.94 -5.17
N TYR A 3 23.15 -2.80 -6.12
CA TYR A 3 22.86 -2.37 -7.51
C TYR A 3 23.58 -3.28 -8.52
N THR A 4 22.99 -3.47 -9.70
CA THR A 4 23.51 -4.44 -10.70
C THR A 4 23.76 -3.85 -12.09
N ARG A 5 23.33 -2.60 -12.34
CA ARG A 5 23.34 -1.93 -13.65
C ARG A 5 22.57 -2.64 -14.79
N LYS A 6 21.97 -3.80 -14.52
CA LYS A 6 21.21 -4.58 -15.53
C LYS A 6 20.02 -3.82 -16.10
N GLY A 7 19.54 -2.75 -15.45
CA GLY A 7 18.39 -1.96 -15.90
C GLY A 7 18.74 -0.58 -16.44
N ASP A 8 20.02 -0.29 -16.70
CA ASP A 8 20.48 1.05 -17.10
C ASP A 8 19.98 1.44 -18.51
N ASN A 9 19.65 0.45 -19.34
CA ASN A 9 19.00 0.66 -20.63
C ASN A 9 17.48 0.88 -20.56
N GLY A 10 16.92 1.17 -19.38
CA GLY A 10 15.50 1.47 -19.20
C GLY A 10 14.58 0.25 -19.09
N THR A 11 15.12 -0.97 -18.98
CA THR A 11 14.32 -2.20 -18.85
C THR A 11 14.49 -2.86 -17.48
N THR A 12 13.55 -3.74 -17.10
CA THR A 12 13.59 -4.55 -15.87
C THR A 12 13.02 -5.95 -16.10
N LYS A 13 13.07 -6.82 -15.09
CA LYS A 13 12.39 -8.13 -15.07
C LYS A 13 11.42 -8.17 -13.89
N THR A 14 10.28 -8.82 -14.07
CA THR A 14 9.36 -9.20 -12.99
C THR A 14 9.74 -10.58 -12.45
N PHE A 15 9.12 -11.00 -11.35
CA PHE A 15 9.40 -12.30 -10.73
C PHE A 15 8.97 -13.43 -11.70
N GLY A 16 9.81 -14.44 -11.86
CA GLY A 16 9.51 -15.59 -12.72
C GLY A 16 9.46 -15.33 -14.23
N CYS A 17 9.69 -14.09 -14.69
CA CYS A 17 9.66 -13.74 -16.11
C CYS A 17 11.07 -13.58 -16.68
N ASP A 18 11.36 -14.30 -17.76
CA ASP A 18 12.64 -14.17 -18.47
C ASP A 18 12.68 -13.00 -19.47
N GLN A 19 11.51 -12.53 -19.89
CA GLN A 19 11.38 -11.37 -20.75
C GLN A 19 11.66 -10.09 -19.96
N ARG A 20 12.31 -9.12 -20.62
CA ARG A 20 12.53 -7.80 -20.05
C ARG A 20 11.40 -6.87 -20.50
N ILE A 21 10.89 -6.10 -19.55
CA ILE A 21 9.85 -5.09 -19.78
C ILE A 21 10.44 -3.68 -19.67
N SER A 22 9.79 -2.70 -20.29
CA SER A 22 10.12 -1.29 -20.07
C SER A 22 9.84 -0.91 -18.62
N LYS A 23 10.72 -0.10 -18.01
CA LYS A 23 10.47 0.51 -16.69
C LYS A 23 9.29 1.48 -16.68
N SER A 24 8.82 1.90 -17.85
CA SER A 24 7.61 2.73 -18.03
C SER A 24 6.36 1.92 -18.37
N SER A 25 6.42 0.58 -18.26
CA SER A 25 5.25 -0.27 -18.46
C SER A 25 4.22 -0.11 -17.33
N ILE A 26 2.97 -0.45 -17.60
CA ILE A 26 1.87 -0.35 -16.64
C ILE A 26 2.11 -1.15 -15.35
N ILE A 27 2.70 -2.35 -15.48
CA ILE A 27 3.04 -3.21 -14.33
C ILE A 27 4.16 -2.58 -13.48
N ALA A 28 5.16 -1.96 -14.11
CA ALA A 28 6.23 -1.26 -13.39
C ALA A 28 5.69 -0.02 -12.65
N GLU A 29 4.77 0.73 -13.26
CA GLU A 29 4.07 1.87 -12.63
C GLU A 29 3.20 1.42 -11.45
N ALA A 30 2.50 0.29 -11.57
CA ALA A 30 1.67 -0.25 -10.49
C ALA A 30 2.52 -0.76 -9.32
N LEU A 31 3.58 -1.52 -9.59
CA LEU A 31 4.56 -1.95 -8.58
C LEU A 31 5.20 -0.74 -7.88
N GLY A 32 5.62 0.28 -8.64
CA GLY A 32 6.17 1.51 -8.09
C GLY A 32 5.19 2.29 -7.21
N SER A 33 3.91 2.35 -7.61
CA SER A 33 2.87 3.02 -6.82
C SER A 33 2.55 2.28 -5.51
N LEU A 34 2.58 0.94 -5.53
CA LEU A 34 2.44 0.12 -4.33
C LEU A 34 3.65 0.27 -3.39
N ASP A 35 4.86 0.34 -3.93
CA ASP A 35 6.09 0.58 -3.15
C ASP A 35 6.10 1.98 -2.54
N GLU A 36 5.65 3.00 -3.28
CA GLU A 36 5.47 4.36 -2.76
C GLU A 36 4.48 4.40 -1.59
N MET A 37 3.32 3.74 -1.74
CA MET A 37 2.34 3.60 -0.66
C MET A 37 2.96 2.91 0.56
N ASN A 38 3.64 1.78 0.35
CA ASN A 38 4.23 0.99 1.43
C ASN A 38 5.35 1.77 2.16
N SER A 39 6.18 2.49 1.41
CA SER A 39 7.22 3.38 1.94
C SER A 39 6.63 4.52 2.76
N PHE A 40 5.56 5.15 2.27
CA PHE A 40 4.92 6.25 2.98
C PHE A 40 4.21 5.77 4.26
N LEU A 41 3.60 4.58 4.25
CA LEU A 41 3.12 3.95 5.49
C LEU A 41 4.23 3.70 6.52
N GLY A 42 5.47 3.46 6.07
CA GLY A 42 6.62 3.40 6.96
C GLY A 42 6.82 4.68 7.77
N PHE A 43 6.59 5.84 7.15
CA PHE A 43 6.61 7.13 7.84
C PHE A 43 5.44 7.27 8.82
N CYS A 44 4.22 6.92 8.40
CA CYS A 44 3.04 6.89 9.29
C CYS A 44 3.30 6.03 10.54
N LYS A 45 3.86 4.82 10.35
CA LYS A 45 4.17 3.88 11.42
C LYS A 45 5.12 4.47 12.46
N VAL A 46 6.22 5.07 12.02
CA VAL A 46 7.22 5.66 12.93
C VAL A 46 6.61 6.81 13.74
N LYS A 47 5.80 7.65 13.10
CA LYS A 47 5.10 8.75 13.77
C LYS A 47 4.05 8.24 14.77
N ALA A 48 3.21 7.29 14.37
CA ALA A 48 2.22 6.66 15.25
C ALA A 48 2.87 6.00 16.48
N LYS A 49 4.01 5.30 16.29
CA LYS A 49 4.78 4.71 17.39
C LYS A 49 5.32 5.76 18.36
N LYS A 50 5.81 6.89 17.84
CA LYS A 50 6.31 8.01 18.67
C LYS A 50 5.19 8.61 19.51
N GLU A 51 4.00 8.77 18.94
CA GLU A 51 2.81 9.31 19.63
C GLU A 51 2.14 8.28 20.55
N LYS A 52 2.53 7.00 20.48
CA LYS A 52 1.90 5.88 21.20
C LYS A 52 0.39 5.82 20.94
N LEU A 53 0.00 6.07 19.70
CA LEU A 53 -1.41 6.14 19.31
C LEU A 53 -2.07 4.75 19.44
N LEU A 54 -3.20 4.73 20.15
CA LEU A 54 -4.03 3.55 20.36
C LEU A 54 -5.43 3.77 19.79
N ILE A 55 -6.04 2.70 19.28
CA ILE A 55 -7.45 2.63 18.93
C ILE A 55 -8.04 1.49 19.76
N GLY A 56 -8.80 1.83 20.81
CA GLY A 56 -9.14 0.89 21.87
C GLY A 56 -7.87 0.27 22.50
N LYS A 57 -7.65 -1.02 22.27
CA LYS A 57 -6.45 -1.76 22.72
C LYS A 57 -5.41 -2.01 21.62
N LEU A 58 -5.66 -1.52 20.41
CA LEU A 58 -4.82 -1.77 19.24
C LEU A 58 -3.77 -0.67 19.10
N ASN A 59 -2.52 -1.06 18.86
CA ASN A 59 -1.43 -0.13 18.58
C ASN A 59 -1.43 0.21 17.09
N VAL A 60 -1.53 1.50 16.75
CA VAL A 60 -1.64 1.93 15.35
C VAL A 60 -0.37 1.61 14.56
N ASP A 61 0.80 1.69 15.17
CA ASP A 61 2.04 1.32 14.47
C ASP A 61 2.09 -0.17 14.09
N GLN A 62 1.51 -1.05 14.91
CA GLN A 62 1.40 -2.47 14.60
C GLN A 62 0.37 -2.74 13.50
N ILE A 63 -0.79 -2.07 13.55
CA ILE A 63 -1.78 -2.12 12.46
C ILE A 63 -1.14 -1.72 11.14
N VAL A 64 -0.43 -0.58 11.11
CA VAL A 64 0.27 -0.12 9.91
C VAL A 64 1.33 -1.12 9.47
N HIS A 65 2.08 -1.71 10.40
CA HIS A 65 3.10 -2.70 10.07
C HIS A 65 2.51 -3.95 9.39
N ASP A 66 1.36 -4.43 9.85
CA ASP A 66 0.69 -5.58 9.24
C ASP A 66 0.10 -5.23 7.86
N ILE A 67 -0.40 -4.01 7.68
CA ILE A 67 -0.78 -3.50 6.35
C ILE A 67 0.44 -3.45 5.41
N GLN A 68 1.61 -3.02 5.88
CA GLN A 68 2.83 -3.02 5.07
C GLN A 68 3.23 -4.44 4.62
N LYS A 69 3.03 -5.46 5.47
CA LYS A 69 3.26 -6.87 5.10
C LYS A 69 2.27 -7.32 4.02
N ASN A 70 0.98 -6.98 4.18
CA ASN A 70 -0.04 -7.32 3.20
C ASN A 70 0.25 -6.65 1.84
N LEU A 71 0.65 -5.37 1.83
CA LEU A 71 1.07 -4.67 0.61
C LEU A 71 2.30 -5.31 -0.04
N PHE A 72 3.23 -5.85 0.74
CA PHE A 72 4.38 -6.57 0.20
C PHE A 72 3.96 -7.88 -0.49
N ILE A 73 2.98 -8.60 0.06
CA ILE A 73 2.40 -9.80 -0.56
C ILE A 73 1.70 -9.43 -1.88
N ILE A 74 0.89 -8.36 -1.89
CA ILE A 74 0.22 -7.86 -3.10
C ILE A 74 1.23 -7.45 -4.18
N GLN A 75 2.35 -6.81 -3.79
CA GLN A 75 3.42 -6.50 -4.73
C GLN A 75 4.07 -7.75 -5.31
N ALA A 76 4.31 -8.77 -4.49
CA ALA A 76 4.88 -10.03 -4.95
C ALA A 76 3.93 -10.74 -5.93
N GLU A 77 2.64 -10.80 -5.61
CA GLU A 77 1.59 -11.33 -6.49
C GLU A 77 1.58 -10.60 -7.84
N LEU A 78 1.50 -9.27 -7.82
CA LEU A 78 1.49 -8.45 -9.03
C LEU A 78 2.79 -8.62 -9.85
N ALA A 79 3.91 -8.90 -9.19
CA ALA A 79 5.18 -9.19 -9.85
C ALA A 79 5.27 -10.62 -10.42
N GLY A 80 4.29 -11.50 -10.18
CA GLY A 80 4.22 -12.86 -10.71
C GLY A 80 4.58 -13.97 -9.71
N ALA A 81 4.71 -13.68 -8.41
CA ALA A 81 4.91 -14.71 -7.40
C ALA A 81 3.60 -15.47 -7.11
N SER A 82 3.71 -16.76 -6.77
CA SER A 82 2.57 -17.59 -6.32
C SER A 82 2.19 -17.28 -4.86
N MET A 83 1.85 -16.04 -4.60
CA MET A 83 1.39 -15.52 -3.31
C MET A 83 0.14 -14.69 -3.55
N SER A 84 -0.78 -14.66 -2.60
CA SER A 84 -1.95 -13.80 -2.67
C SER A 84 -2.48 -13.47 -1.28
N ILE A 85 -3.28 -12.42 -1.22
CA ILE A 85 -4.05 -12.07 -0.02
C ILE A 85 -5.45 -12.68 -0.13
N GLY A 86 -5.87 -13.45 0.88
CA GLY A 86 -7.21 -14.01 0.94
C GLY A 86 -8.23 -13.10 1.63
N GLU A 87 -9.50 -13.53 1.61
CA GLU A 87 -10.62 -12.82 2.25
C GLU A 87 -10.42 -12.59 3.75
N GLU A 88 -9.64 -13.43 4.42
CA GLU A 88 -9.36 -13.30 5.85
C GLU A 88 -8.69 -11.96 6.18
N LYS A 89 -7.79 -11.48 5.32
CA LYS A 89 -7.12 -10.18 5.52
C LYS A 89 -8.03 -9.01 5.28
N ILE A 90 -9.00 -9.14 4.37
CA ILE A 90 -10.06 -8.16 4.16
C ILE A 90 -10.91 -8.06 5.43
N LYS A 91 -11.36 -9.20 5.97
CA LYS A 91 -12.13 -9.27 7.22
C LYS A 91 -11.36 -8.75 8.43
N GLU A 92 -10.04 -8.95 8.50
CA GLU A 92 -9.17 -8.34 9.51
C GLU A 92 -9.19 -6.81 9.42
N LEU A 93 -9.10 -6.24 8.21
CA LEU A 93 -9.16 -4.79 7.99
C LEU A 93 -10.54 -4.20 8.32
N GLU A 94 -11.62 -4.87 7.93
CA GLU A 94 -12.99 -4.46 8.27
C GLU A 94 -13.18 -4.36 9.78
N LYS A 95 -12.70 -5.33 10.56
CA LYS A 95 -12.76 -5.27 12.03
C LYS A 95 -11.99 -4.09 12.63
N ILE A 96 -10.89 -3.69 11.99
CA ILE A 96 -10.11 -2.52 12.42
C ILE A 96 -10.91 -1.25 12.12
N ILE A 97 -11.50 -1.15 10.93
CA ILE A 97 -12.38 -0.03 10.54
C ILE A 97 -13.56 0.08 11.50
N ASP A 98 -14.25 -1.03 11.80
CA ASP A 98 -15.35 -1.07 12.77
C ASP A 98 -14.94 -0.58 14.16
N SER A 99 -13.69 -0.87 14.56
CA SER A 99 -13.15 -0.43 15.85
C SER A 99 -12.86 1.07 15.86
N ILE A 100 -12.45 1.64 14.73
CA ILE A 100 -12.24 3.08 14.55
C ILE A 100 -13.59 3.79 14.55
N GLU A 101 -14.58 3.29 13.80
CA GLU A 101 -15.89 3.92 13.68
C GLU A 101 -16.62 4.05 15.02
N LYS A 102 -16.41 3.10 15.95
CA LYS A 102 -16.98 3.17 17.31
C LYS A 102 -16.45 4.36 18.14
N GLU A 103 -15.27 4.88 17.83
CA GLU A 103 -14.67 6.03 18.50
C GLU A 103 -15.06 7.36 17.83
N LEU A 104 -15.65 7.31 16.63
CA LEU A 104 -16.01 8.50 15.85
C LEU A 104 -17.44 8.95 16.17
N LEU A 105 -17.62 10.27 16.26
CA LEU A 105 -18.96 10.86 16.19
C LEU A 105 -19.53 10.65 14.78
N PRO A 106 -20.87 10.59 14.63
CA PRO A 106 -21.50 10.43 13.32
C PRO A 106 -20.98 11.48 12.32
N ILE A 107 -20.39 10.99 11.22
CA ILE A 107 -19.84 11.84 10.16
C ILE A 107 -21.01 12.40 9.34
N LYS A 108 -21.28 13.70 9.49
CA LYS A 108 -22.41 14.38 8.82
C LYS A 108 -21.99 15.23 7.61
N THR A 109 -20.68 15.46 7.43
CA THR A 109 -20.13 16.34 6.40
C THR A 109 -18.77 15.82 5.93
N PHE A 110 -18.33 16.27 4.76
CA PHE A 110 -16.96 16.06 4.32
C PHE A 110 -15.99 16.88 5.18
N PHE A 111 -14.82 16.32 5.45
CA PHE A 111 -13.75 16.99 6.18
C PHE A 111 -12.64 17.44 5.23
N ILE A 112 -12.04 18.57 5.56
CA ILE A 112 -10.79 19.00 4.95
C ILE A 112 -9.67 18.22 5.66
N SER A 113 -8.76 17.64 4.87
CA SER A 113 -7.65 16.85 5.39
C SER A 113 -6.77 17.66 6.35
N GLY A 114 -6.29 16.99 7.39
CA GLY A 114 -5.50 17.57 8.45
C GLY A 114 -6.18 17.58 9.82
N GLY A 115 -5.59 18.32 10.77
CA GLY A 115 -6.05 18.41 12.16
C GLY A 115 -4.91 18.18 13.15
N THR A 116 -4.12 17.13 12.91
CA THR A 116 -2.82 16.90 13.56
C THR A 116 -1.77 16.56 12.52
N GLU A 117 -0.49 16.60 12.89
CA GLU A 117 0.60 16.17 12.00
C GLU A 117 0.36 14.72 11.55
N LEU A 118 0.10 13.81 12.49
CA LEU A 118 -0.15 12.39 12.18
C LEU A 118 -1.39 12.18 11.31
N ALA A 119 -2.50 12.88 11.58
CA ALA A 119 -3.70 12.80 10.75
C ALA A 119 -3.43 13.28 9.32
N SER A 120 -2.69 14.39 9.17
CA SER A 120 -2.32 14.94 7.85
C SER A 120 -1.48 13.96 7.04
N ILE A 121 -0.56 13.24 7.70
CA ILE A 121 0.26 12.22 7.06
C ILE A 121 -0.62 11.03 6.63
N PHE A 122 -1.53 10.55 7.48
CA PHE A 122 -2.47 9.49 7.07
C PHE A 122 -3.41 9.91 5.92
N ASP A 123 -3.82 11.17 5.87
CA ASP A 123 -4.57 11.73 4.74
C ASP A 123 -3.78 11.65 3.43
N ILE A 124 -2.49 11.99 3.46
CA ILE A 124 -1.61 11.82 2.29
C ILE A 124 -1.53 10.34 1.91
N ALA A 125 -1.30 9.44 2.88
CA ALA A 125 -1.25 7.99 2.63
C ALA A 125 -2.54 7.47 1.97
N ARG A 126 -3.71 7.95 2.41
CA ARG A 126 -5.00 7.64 1.79
C ARG A 126 -5.05 8.02 0.31
N THR A 127 -4.53 9.19 -0.06
CA THR A 127 -4.49 9.61 -1.47
C THR A 127 -3.53 8.77 -2.32
N ILE A 128 -2.37 8.39 -1.77
CA ILE A 128 -1.40 7.51 -2.42
C ILE A 128 -1.99 6.11 -2.62
N SER A 129 -2.67 5.57 -1.59
CA SER A 129 -3.40 4.30 -1.68
C SER A 129 -4.37 4.27 -2.86
N ARG A 130 -5.20 5.32 -2.99
CA ARG A 130 -6.14 5.46 -4.12
C ARG A 130 -5.44 5.60 -5.46
N ARG A 131 -4.23 6.18 -5.52
CA ARG A 131 -3.43 6.22 -6.75
C ARG A 131 -2.94 4.82 -7.11
N ALA A 132 -2.39 4.08 -6.13
CA ALA A 132 -1.95 2.70 -6.32
C ALA A 132 -3.09 1.79 -6.78
N GLU A 133 -4.27 1.88 -6.16
CA GLU A 133 -5.51 1.19 -6.57
C GLU A 133 -5.78 1.37 -8.07
N ARG A 134 -5.81 2.61 -8.56
CA ARG A 134 -6.05 2.88 -9.98
C ARG A 134 -4.97 2.27 -10.89
N ARG A 135 -3.71 2.24 -10.47
CA ARG A 135 -2.63 1.63 -11.26
C ARG A 135 -2.71 0.10 -11.30
N VAL A 136 -3.09 -0.52 -10.18
CA VAL A 136 -3.34 -1.96 -10.10
C VAL A 136 -4.51 -2.34 -10.99
N ILE A 137 -5.64 -1.63 -10.91
CA ILE A 137 -6.82 -1.89 -11.77
C ILE A 137 -6.47 -1.78 -13.26
N VAL A 138 -5.74 -0.73 -13.65
CA VAL A 138 -5.30 -0.57 -15.06
C VAL A 138 -4.41 -1.73 -15.51
N THR A 139 -3.55 -2.23 -14.61
CA THR A 139 -2.70 -3.38 -14.91
C THR A 139 -3.54 -4.64 -15.07
N GLU A 140 -4.46 -4.91 -14.14
CA GLU A 140 -5.35 -6.07 -14.16
C GLU A 140 -6.25 -6.14 -15.40
N GLN A 141 -6.71 -4.99 -15.89
CA GLN A 141 -7.55 -4.87 -17.08
C GLN A 141 -6.77 -4.93 -18.39
N SER A 142 -5.43 -4.94 -18.35
CA SER A 142 -4.62 -4.95 -19.56
C SER A 142 -4.66 -6.32 -20.27
N PRO A 143 -4.83 -6.35 -21.60
CA PRO A 143 -4.75 -7.61 -22.37
C PRO A 143 -3.41 -8.32 -22.21
N ASP A 144 -2.34 -7.54 -21.97
CA ASP A 144 -0.98 -8.03 -21.78
C ASP A 144 -0.71 -8.53 -20.35
N TYR A 145 -1.69 -8.38 -19.45
CA TYR A 145 -1.62 -8.89 -18.08
C TYR A 145 -2.21 -10.30 -18.02
N LYS A 146 -1.45 -11.26 -18.56
CA LYS A 146 -1.57 -12.72 -18.34
C LYS A 146 -0.35 -13.45 -18.90
#